data_AF-A0A525VHM9-F1
#
_entry.id   AF-A0A525VHM9-F1
#
_cell.length_a   1.000
_cell.length_b   1.000
_cell.length_c   1.000
_cell.angle_alpha   90.00
_cell.angle_beta   90.00
_cell.angle_gamma   90.00
#
_symmetry.space_group_name_H-M   'P 1'
#
loop_
_entity.id
_entity.type
_entity.pdbx_description
1 polymer ?
#
loop_
_entity_poly.entity_id
_entity_poly.type
_entity_poly.pdbx_seq_one_letter_code
_entity_poly.pdbx_strand_id
1 'polypeptide(L)'
;MVDFSVQQADRETSARLGRLSTAHGEIDTPAFMPVGTLGPVKGIDPVDLEQLGFRGLGFEGYAVGGLSVGESKPEMYAMLDVTVPELPVSKPRYLMGVGMPEDLIEGAARGIDLFDCVVPSRHGRTGSLFTSFGRVVIKQARYVRDEQPIDPACGCPVCARYSRAYLHHLFQMKEMLSARLNTIHNLWYFADLMGQVRSAIAQGTLRSFREEFYRSRDLAASEGLASDGEGLRSAAGD
;
A
#
# COMPACT_ATOMS: atom_id res chain seq x y z
N MET A 1 16.57 15.97 13.88
CA MET A 1 17.05 14.62 14.18
C MET A 1 15.85 13.71 14.05
N VAL A 2 15.96 12.68 13.21
CA VAL A 2 14.88 11.71 13.02
C VAL A 2 15.19 10.52 13.92
N ASP A 3 14.27 10.20 14.83
CA ASP A 3 14.39 9.03 15.71
C ASP A 3 13.36 7.98 15.33
N PHE A 4 13.74 6.70 15.47
CA PHE A 4 12.85 5.59 15.19
C PHE A 4 12.92 4.56 16.31
N SER A 5 11.75 4.18 16.81
CA SER A 5 11.62 3.15 17.84
C SER A 5 10.59 2.11 17.43
N VAL A 6 10.92 0.84 17.64
CA VAL A 6 9.97 -0.27 17.49
C VAL A 6 9.16 -0.38 18.78
N GLN A 7 7.84 -0.24 18.66
CA GLN A 7 6.90 -0.31 19.78
C GLN A 7 6.46 -1.76 20.02
N GLN A 8 6.21 -2.51 18.94
CA GLN A 8 5.74 -3.89 18.99
C GLN A 8 6.15 -4.63 17.72
N ALA A 9 6.52 -5.90 17.84
CA ALA A 9 6.68 -6.81 16.71
C ALA A 9 5.48 -7.75 16.64
N ASP A 10 5.09 -8.12 15.42
CA ASP A 10 4.13 -9.20 15.20
C ASP A 10 4.76 -10.55 15.62
N ARG A 11 3.93 -11.52 16.00
CA ARG A 11 4.40 -12.82 16.51
C ARG A 11 4.62 -13.85 15.41
N GLU A 12 3.98 -13.67 14.25
CA GLU A 12 3.94 -14.67 13.18
C GLU A 12 4.66 -14.21 11.90
N THR A 13 4.87 -12.90 11.76
CA THR A 13 5.48 -12.25 10.60
C THR A 13 6.62 -11.33 11.02
N SER A 14 7.35 -10.77 10.05
CA SER A 14 8.39 -9.76 10.30
C SER A 14 7.82 -8.35 10.48
N ALA A 15 6.48 -8.20 10.50
CA ALA A 15 5.82 -6.93 10.68
C ALA A 15 6.08 -6.32 12.06
N ARG A 16 6.06 -4.99 12.11
CA ARG A 16 6.30 -4.25 13.34
C ARG A 16 5.59 -2.91 13.35
N LEU A 17 5.17 -2.51 14.53
CA LEU A 17 4.77 -1.15 14.84
C LEU A 17 5.99 -0.35 15.22
N GLY A 18 6.26 0.70 14.46
CA GLY A 18 7.28 1.67 14.79
C GLY A 18 6.70 3.06 15.02
N ARG A 19 7.49 3.91 15.63
CA ARG A 19 7.23 5.35 15.76
C ARG A 19 8.42 6.11 15.23
N LEU A 20 8.19 6.94 14.23
CA LEU A 20 9.16 7.85 13.63
C LEU A 20 8.92 9.27 14.19
N SER A 21 9.85 9.75 14.99
CA SER A 21 9.80 11.09 15.58
C SER A 21 10.53 12.09 14.69
N THR A 22 9.84 13.15 14.31
CA THR A 22 10.38 14.23 13.48
C THR A 22 10.20 15.58 14.16
N ALA A 23 10.85 16.63 13.65
CA ALA A 23 10.62 17.99 14.12
C ALA A 23 9.17 18.49 13.93
N HIS A 24 8.37 17.79 13.12
CA HIS A 24 7.00 18.16 12.77
C HIS A 24 5.96 17.22 13.40
N GLY A 25 6.38 16.29 14.24
CA GLY A 25 5.51 15.36 14.95
C GLY A 25 5.89 13.89 14.74
N GLU A 26 5.04 13.04 15.28
CA GLU A 26 5.21 11.59 15.32
C GLU A 26 4.43 10.93 14.17
N ILE A 27 5.02 9.90 13.58
CA ILE A 27 4.41 9.09 12.53
C ILE A 27 4.46 7.62 12.97
N ASP A 28 3.30 6.99 13.12
CA ASP A 28 3.21 5.56 13.42
C ASP A 28 3.38 4.73 12.12
N THR A 29 4.18 3.66 12.18
CA THR A 29 4.47 2.76 11.04
C THR A 29 3.84 1.37 11.25
N PRO A 30 3.49 0.61 10.19
CA PRO A 30 3.66 0.95 8.78
C PRO A 30 2.80 2.13 8.31
N ALA A 31 3.37 2.94 7.42
CA ALA A 31 2.73 4.13 6.86
C ALA A 31 2.93 4.23 5.34
N PHE A 32 1.89 4.71 4.66
CA PHE A 32 1.93 5.01 3.23
C PHE A 32 2.00 6.53 3.02
N MET A 33 2.93 6.98 2.19
CA MET A 33 3.06 8.37 1.75
C MET A 33 2.84 8.50 0.24
N PRO A 34 2.04 9.46 -0.24
CA PRO A 34 1.68 9.52 -1.66
C PRO A 34 2.86 9.80 -2.59
N VAL A 35 3.88 10.51 -2.14
CA VAL A 35 5.22 10.64 -2.74
C VAL A 35 6.16 11.10 -1.64
N GLY A 36 7.29 10.42 -1.44
CA GLY A 36 8.32 10.90 -0.52
C GLY A 36 9.61 10.14 -0.71
N THR A 37 10.62 10.75 -1.32
CA THR A 37 11.92 10.11 -1.52
C THR A 37 13.05 10.94 -0.92
N LEU A 38 13.72 10.41 0.09
CA LEU A 38 15.03 10.90 0.57
C LEU A 38 15.96 9.69 0.77
N GLY A 39 17.17 9.76 0.21
CA GLY A 39 18.24 8.78 0.44
C GLY A 39 18.05 7.33 -0.08
N PRO A 40 17.61 7.10 -1.34
CA PRO A 40 17.53 5.74 -1.90
C PRO A 40 18.86 4.98 -1.88
N VAL A 41 18.82 3.69 -1.50
CA VAL A 41 19.78 2.69 -2.00
C VAL A 41 19.07 1.94 -3.14
N LYS A 42 19.67 1.91 -4.32
CA LYS A 42 19.07 1.35 -5.55
C LYS A 42 20.01 0.35 -6.19
N GLY A 43 19.49 -0.82 -6.56
CA GLY A 43 20.12 -1.73 -7.52
C GLY A 43 21.48 -2.29 -7.09
N ILE A 44 21.61 -2.71 -5.83
CA ILE A 44 22.80 -3.39 -5.30
C ILE A 44 22.35 -4.78 -4.83
N ASP A 45 23.08 -5.82 -5.22
CA ASP A 45 22.84 -7.21 -4.80
C ASP A 45 23.08 -7.40 -3.29
N PRO A 46 22.36 -8.29 -2.58
CA PRO A 46 22.61 -8.57 -1.17
C PRO A 46 24.07 -8.92 -0.85
N VAL A 47 24.77 -9.64 -1.73
CA VAL A 47 26.18 -9.99 -1.57
C VAL A 47 27.07 -8.76 -1.67
N ASP A 48 26.75 -7.84 -2.58
CA ASP A 48 27.48 -6.58 -2.73
C ASP A 48 27.22 -5.65 -1.54
N LEU A 49 26.00 -5.62 -0.99
CA LEU A 49 25.67 -4.86 0.22
C LEU A 49 26.49 -5.32 1.44
N GLU A 50 26.69 -6.62 1.57
CA GLU A 50 27.51 -7.20 2.64
C GLU A 50 28.99 -6.85 2.45
N GLN A 51 29.52 -7.00 1.23
CA GLN A 51 30.92 -6.67 0.91
C GLN A 51 31.25 -5.18 1.04
N LEU A 52 30.29 -4.30 0.77
CA LEU A 52 30.45 -2.85 0.90
C LEU A 52 30.44 -2.36 2.36
N GLY A 53 30.20 -3.24 3.34
CA GLY A 53 30.19 -2.85 4.75
C GLY A 53 29.09 -1.85 5.09
N PHE A 54 27.98 -1.88 4.35
CA PHE A 54 26.89 -0.89 4.45
C PHE A 54 26.31 -0.75 5.87
N ARG A 55 26.35 -1.83 6.66
CA ARG A 55 25.97 -1.83 8.09
C ARG A 55 26.76 -0.81 8.92
N GLY A 56 27.99 -0.44 8.51
CA GLY A 56 28.88 0.48 9.23
C GLY A 56 28.69 1.97 8.91
N LEU A 57 27.91 2.33 7.87
CA LEU A 57 27.75 3.73 7.44
C LEU A 57 26.76 4.53 8.30
N GLY A 58 25.91 3.87 9.09
CA GLY A 58 25.11 4.50 10.16
C GLY A 58 24.03 5.48 9.68
N PHE A 59 23.24 5.13 8.66
CA PHE A 59 22.13 5.98 8.20
C PHE A 59 20.95 6.04 9.18
N GLU A 60 20.15 7.11 9.10
CA GLU A 60 18.92 7.28 9.93
C GLU A 60 17.76 6.38 9.48
N GLY A 61 17.82 5.81 8.26
CA GLY A 61 16.84 4.90 7.70
C GLY A 61 17.39 4.19 6.46
N TYR A 62 16.74 3.10 6.07
CA TYR A 62 17.22 2.20 5.02
C TYR A 62 16.14 1.96 3.97
N ALA A 63 16.39 2.45 2.76
CA ALA A 63 15.47 2.29 1.66
C ALA A 63 15.79 1.04 0.84
N VAL A 64 14.78 0.24 0.55
CA VAL A 64 14.81 -0.86 -0.42
C VAL A 64 14.24 -0.32 -1.73
N GLY A 65 15.13 -0.03 -2.68
CA GLY A 65 14.78 0.46 -4.01
C GLY A 65 15.23 -0.48 -5.12
N GLY A 66 14.69 -0.28 -6.32
CA GLY A 66 14.96 -1.15 -7.48
C GLY A 66 14.05 -2.37 -7.58
N LEU A 67 13.01 -2.44 -6.74
CA LEU A 67 12.01 -3.50 -6.71
C LEU A 67 10.63 -3.00 -7.14
N SER A 68 10.60 -2.22 -8.22
CA SER A 68 9.38 -1.83 -8.93
C SER A 68 9.73 -1.42 -10.37
N VAL A 69 10.62 -2.16 -11.02
CA VAL A 69 11.26 -1.79 -12.29
C VAL A 69 10.90 -2.73 -13.46
N GLY A 70 10.08 -3.74 -13.21
CA GLY A 70 9.52 -4.61 -14.25
C GLY A 70 9.49 -6.09 -13.87
N GLU A 71 10.05 -6.44 -12.72
CA GLU A 71 10.00 -7.78 -12.14
C GLU A 71 8.58 -8.17 -11.69
N SER A 72 8.37 -9.48 -11.54
CA SER A 72 7.11 -10.02 -11.05
C SER A 72 6.94 -9.80 -9.54
N LYS A 73 5.69 -9.81 -9.07
CA LYS A 73 5.40 -9.70 -7.62
C LYS A 73 6.09 -10.80 -6.79
N PRO A 74 6.11 -12.08 -7.19
CA PRO A 74 6.85 -13.11 -6.47
C PRO A 74 8.36 -12.82 -6.39
N GLU A 75 8.99 -12.34 -7.47
CA GLU A 75 10.41 -11.98 -7.47
C GLU A 75 10.70 -10.79 -6.53
N MET A 76 9.85 -9.76 -6.58
CA MET A 76 9.90 -8.63 -5.65
C MET A 76 9.82 -9.10 -4.20
N TYR A 77 8.86 -9.97 -3.86
CA TYR A 77 8.69 -10.51 -2.51
C TYR A 77 9.86 -11.38 -2.06
N ALA A 78 10.38 -12.24 -2.95
CA ALA A 78 11.55 -13.06 -2.65
C ALA A 78 12.79 -12.18 -2.36
N MET A 79 12.95 -11.07 -3.07
CA MET A 79 14.03 -10.13 -2.80
C MET A 79 13.88 -9.43 -1.44
N LEU A 80 12.65 -9.11 -1.02
CA LEU A 80 12.39 -8.59 0.32
C LEU A 80 12.73 -9.62 1.41
N ASP A 81 12.41 -10.90 1.19
CA ASP A 81 12.69 -11.99 2.13
C ASP A 81 14.19 -12.15 2.41
N VAL A 82 15.06 -11.84 1.45
CA VAL A 82 16.53 -11.86 1.63
C VAL A 82 17.12 -10.52 2.07
N THR A 83 16.56 -9.39 1.62
CA THR A 83 17.16 -8.07 1.86
C THR A 83 16.77 -7.51 3.23
N VAL A 84 15.52 -7.63 3.63
CA VAL A 84 15.01 -6.97 4.85
C VAL A 84 15.65 -7.51 6.14
N PRO A 85 15.93 -8.82 6.30
CA PRO A 85 16.65 -9.33 7.47
C PRO A 85 18.05 -8.73 7.67
N GLU A 86 18.69 -8.31 6.58
CA GLU A 86 20.04 -7.71 6.60
C GLU A 86 20.02 -6.25 7.07
N LEU A 87 18.86 -5.59 7.07
CA LEU A 87 18.71 -4.19 7.46
C LEU A 87 18.59 -4.01 8.98
N PRO A 88 19.25 -2.99 9.57
CA PRO A 88 19.20 -2.73 11.01
C PRO A 88 17.77 -2.63 11.56
N VAL A 89 17.49 -3.40 12.60
CA VAL A 89 16.16 -3.45 13.24
C VAL A 89 15.80 -2.11 13.90
N SER A 90 16.79 -1.38 14.42
CA SER A 90 16.60 -0.08 15.08
C SER A 90 16.35 1.10 14.13
N LYS A 91 16.19 0.84 12.83
CA LYS A 91 16.06 1.88 11.80
C LYS A 91 14.86 1.59 10.90
N PRO A 92 14.15 2.62 10.42
CA PRO A 92 12.98 2.44 9.56
C PRO A 92 13.41 1.89 8.21
N ARG A 93 12.60 0.99 7.66
CA ARG A 93 12.78 0.31 6.38
C ARG A 93 11.75 0.84 5.41
N TYR A 94 12.21 1.37 4.29
CA TYR A 94 11.37 2.09 3.33
C TYR A 94 11.36 1.39 1.97
N LEU A 95 10.22 0.83 1.55
CA LEU A 95 10.07 0.24 0.23
C LEU A 95 9.64 1.29 -0.78
N MET A 96 10.50 1.54 -1.76
CA MET A 96 10.36 2.68 -2.65
C MET A 96 9.57 2.38 -3.92
N GLY A 97 8.59 3.24 -4.23
CA GLY A 97 7.86 3.21 -5.49
C GLY A 97 6.83 2.07 -5.62
N VAL A 98 6.69 1.26 -4.58
CA VAL A 98 5.74 0.14 -4.52
C VAL A 98 4.50 0.58 -3.75
N GLY A 99 3.31 0.21 -4.24
CA GLY A 99 2.09 0.61 -3.56
C GLY A 99 0.80 0.19 -4.22
N MET A 100 0.70 -1.04 -4.70
CA MET A 100 -0.62 -1.68 -4.77
C MET A 100 -1.05 -2.11 -3.35
N PRO A 101 -2.35 -2.18 -3.04
CA PRO A 101 -2.82 -2.59 -1.70
C PRO A 101 -2.22 -3.91 -1.19
N GLU A 102 -2.11 -4.89 -2.09
CA GLU A 102 -1.47 -6.19 -1.85
C GLU A 102 -0.02 -6.00 -1.39
N ASP A 103 0.74 -5.17 -2.11
CA ASP A 103 2.16 -4.94 -1.83
C ASP A 103 2.39 -4.32 -0.45
N LEU A 104 1.46 -3.47 0.02
CA LEU A 104 1.58 -2.83 1.33
C LEU A 104 1.44 -3.86 2.45
N ILE A 105 0.50 -4.79 2.32
CA ILE A 105 0.28 -5.87 3.29
C ILE A 105 1.48 -6.83 3.26
N GLU A 106 1.89 -7.26 2.05
CA GLU A 106 2.99 -8.21 1.87
C GLU A 106 4.34 -7.62 2.29
N GLY A 107 4.58 -6.34 2.01
CA GLY A 107 5.78 -5.63 2.45
C GLY A 107 5.79 -5.43 3.96
N ALA A 108 4.64 -5.09 4.56
CA ALA A 108 4.54 -4.92 6.01
C ALA A 108 4.79 -6.25 6.72
N ALA A 109 4.20 -7.35 6.24
CA ALA A 109 4.47 -8.71 6.73
C ALA A 109 5.96 -9.11 6.65
N ARG A 110 6.71 -8.49 5.73
CA ARG A 110 8.17 -8.68 5.56
C ARG A 110 9.02 -7.67 6.32
N GLY A 111 8.39 -6.77 7.09
CA GLY A 111 9.07 -5.84 7.98
C GLY A 111 9.44 -4.50 7.36
N ILE A 112 8.76 -4.09 6.28
CA ILE A 112 8.80 -2.72 5.77
C ILE A 112 7.93 -1.80 6.65
N ASP A 113 8.44 -0.60 6.94
CA ASP A 113 7.78 0.41 7.78
C ASP A 113 7.19 1.56 6.96
N LEU A 114 7.77 1.88 5.81
CA LEU A 114 7.38 3.03 4.99
C LEU A 114 7.19 2.60 3.55
N PHE A 115 6.19 3.18 2.89
CA PHE A 115 5.87 2.93 1.49
C PHE A 115 5.56 4.24 0.80
N ASP A 116 5.94 4.37 -0.46
CA ASP A 116 5.46 5.45 -1.31
C ASP A 116 5.08 4.98 -2.71
N CYS A 117 4.01 5.56 -3.27
CA CYS A 117 3.65 5.27 -4.64
C CYS A 117 2.70 6.31 -5.23
N VAL A 118 2.89 6.59 -6.52
CA VAL A 118 1.95 7.43 -7.29
C VAL A 118 0.61 6.75 -7.56
N VAL A 119 0.49 5.43 -7.35
CA VAL A 119 -0.66 4.58 -7.69
C VAL A 119 -2.00 5.20 -7.27
N PRO A 120 -2.23 5.64 -6.02
CA PRO A 120 -3.55 6.13 -5.60
C PRO A 120 -3.99 7.34 -6.42
N SER A 121 -3.07 8.29 -6.62
CA SER A 121 -3.35 9.53 -7.36
C SER A 121 -3.46 9.27 -8.86
N ARG A 122 -2.55 8.47 -9.44
CA ARG A 122 -2.57 8.15 -10.88
C ARG A 122 -3.84 7.43 -11.27
N HIS A 123 -4.25 6.42 -10.49
CA HIS A 123 -5.48 5.68 -10.74
C HIS A 123 -6.73 6.53 -10.49
N GLY A 124 -6.73 7.39 -9.47
CA GLY A 124 -7.85 8.30 -9.21
C GLY A 124 -8.12 9.21 -10.41
N ARG A 125 -7.06 9.81 -10.98
CA ARG A 125 -7.16 10.66 -12.18
C ARG A 125 -7.65 9.91 -13.42
N THR A 126 -7.36 8.61 -13.54
CA THR A 126 -7.80 7.79 -14.67
C THR A 126 -9.10 7.02 -14.42
N GLY A 127 -9.78 7.31 -13.29
CA GLY A 127 -11.11 6.77 -12.98
C GLY A 127 -11.09 5.36 -12.42
N SER A 128 -9.99 4.92 -11.82
CA SER A 128 -9.86 3.64 -11.16
C SER A 128 -9.72 3.85 -9.64
N LEU A 129 -10.67 3.29 -8.90
CA LEU A 129 -10.89 3.56 -7.48
C LEU A 129 -10.72 2.29 -6.66
N PHE A 130 -9.95 2.36 -5.57
CA PHE A 130 -9.72 1.22 -4.69
C PHE A 130 -10.82 1.10 -3.65
N THR A 131 -11.25 -0.11 -3.35
CA THR A 131 -12.31 -0.44 -2.39
C THR A 131 -11.93 -1.63 -1.53
N SER A 132 -12.69 -1.85 -0.47
CA SER A 132 -12.62 -3.02 0.43
C SER A 132 -12.81 -4.36 -0.28
N PHE A 133 -13.47 -4.32 -1.45
CA PHE A 133 -13.80 -5.47 -2.29
C PHE A 133 -13.09 -5.43 -3.65
N GLY A 134 -11.98 -4.70 -3.77
CA GLY A 134 -11.18 -4.65 -4.99
C GLY A 134 -11.19 -3.27 -5.66
N ARG A 135 -11.60 -3.21 -6.93
CA ARG A 135 -11.45 -1.98 -7.73
C ARG A 135 -12.72 -1.63 -8.50
N VAL A 136 -13.12 -0.37 -8.41
CA VAL A 136 -14.20 0.24 -9.18
C VAL A 136 -13.61 1.10 -10.29
N VAL A 137 -13.88 0.76 -11.54
CA VAL A 137 -13.48 1.58 -12.69
C VAL A 137 -14.67 2.45 -13.10
N ILE A 138 -14.71 3.67 -12.56
CA ILE A 138 -15.89 4.55 -12.57
C ILE A 138 -16.37 4.92 -13.98
N LYS A 139 -15.51 4.81 -15.00
CA LYS A 139 -15.87 5.06 -16.41
C LYS A 139 -16.80 4.01 -17.01
N GLN A 140 -16.98 2.84 -16.38
CA GLN A 140 -17.83 1.77 -16.89
C GLN A 140 -19.32 2.16 -16.88
N ALA A 141 -20.05 1.76 -17.91
CA ALA A 141 -21.47 2.12 -18.10
C ALA A 141 -22.39 1.63 -16.98
N ARG A 142 -22.03 0.55 -16.27
CA ARG A 142 -22.80 0.03 -15.13
C ARG A 142 -23.01 1.06 -14.02
N TYR A 143 -22.12 2.06 -13.91
CA TYR A 143 -22.17 3.06 -12.85
C TYR A 143 -23.04 4.27 -13.19
N VAL A 144 -23.59 4.39 -14.41
CA VAL A 144 -24.35 5.57 -14.86
C VAL A 144 -25.51 5.94 -13.93
N ARG A 145 -26.18 4.96 -13.33
CA ARG A 145 -27.33 5.15 -12.43
C ARG A 145 -27.12 4.55 -11.03
N ASP A 146 -25.86 4.29 -10.69
CA ASP A 146 -25.51 3.66 -9.42
C ASP A 146 -25.41 4.70 -8.30
N GLU A 147 -26.46 4.77 -7.47
CA GLU A 147 -26.56 5.76 -6.38
C GLU A 147 -25.74 5.40 -5.14
N GLN A 148 -25.11 4.23 -5.10
CA GLN A 148 -24.27 3.81 -3.97
C GLN A 148 -22.95 4.61 -3.95
N PRO A 149 -22.28 4.72 -2.78
CA PRO A 149 -20.93 5.27 -2.70
C PRO A 149 -19.92 4.39 -3.47
N ILE A 150 -18.70 4.90 -3.63
CA ILE A 150 -17.60 4.14 -4.25
C ILE A 150 -17.38 2.82 -3.49
N ASP A 151 -17.34 2.91 -2.17
CA ASP A 151 -17.17 1.81 -1.24
C ASP A 151 -18.06 2.05 -0.01
N PRO A 152 -19.06 1.18 0.27
CA PRO A 152 -19.93 1.32 1.43
C PRO A 152 -19.21 1.25 2.79
N ALA A 153 -18.03 0.62 2.85
CA ALA A 153 -17.23 0.54 4.07
C ALA A 153 -16.31 1.75 4.29
N CYS A 154 -16.22 2.67 3.31
CA CYS A 154 -15.27 3.78 3.35
C CYS A 154 -15.84 5.02 4.04
N GLY A 155 -15.16 5.49 5.09
CA GLY A 155 -15.51 6.70 5.84
C GLY A 155 -15.03 8.02 5.22
N CYS A 156 -14.54 8.03 3.97
CA CYS A 156 -13.96 9.23 3.37
C CYS A 156 -15.05 10.29 3.04
N PRO A 157 -14.69 11.59 2.98
CA PRO A 157 -15.64 12.66 2.68
C PRO A 157 -16.27 12.55 1.29
N VAL A 158 -15.70 11.74 0.39
CA VAL A 158 -16.23 11.50 -0.95
C VAL A 158 -17.36 10.47 -0.90
N CYS A 159 -17.12 9.31 -0.28
CA CYS A 159 -18.13 8.26 -0.11
C CYS A 159 -19.32 8.73 0.73
N ALA A 160 -19.10 9.63 1.68
CA ALA A 160 -20.18 10.22 2.48
C ALA A 160 -21.12 11.17 1.71
N ARG A 161 -20.75 11.61 0.50
CA ARG A 161 -21.45 12.71 -0.20
C ARG A 161 -21.81 12.43 -1.65
N TYR A 162 -21.03 11.59 -2.33
CA TYR A 162 -21.14 11.42 -3.78
C TYR A 162 -21.38 9.95 -4.13
N SER A 163 -22.32 9.73 -5.05
CA SER A 163 -22.60 8.42 -5.61
C SER A 163 -21.63 8.07 -6.74
N ARG A 164 -21.55 6.78 -7.08
CA ARG A 164 -20.83 6.29 -8.27
C ARG A 164 -21.39 6.90 -9.55
N ALA A 165 -22.71 7.10 -9.65
CA ALA A 165 -23.36 7.78 -10.77
C ALA A 165 -22.86 9.22 -10.97
N TYR A 166 -22.77 9.98 -9.90
CA TYR A 166 -22.30 11.36 -9.98
C TYR A 166 -20.81 11.42 -10.39
N LEU A 167 -19.97 10.56 -9.80
CA LEU A 167 -18.56 10.49 -10.14
C LEU A 167 -18.33 9.99 -11.58
N HIS A 168 -19.15 9.04 -12.05
CA HIS A 168 -19.17 8.59 -13.44
C HIS A 168 -19.50 9.76 -14.36
N HIS A 169 -20.56 10.51 -14.07
CA HIS A 169 -20.94 11.68 -14.84
C HIS A 169 -19.80 12.71 -14.93
N LEU A 170 -19.23 13.12 -13.79
CA LEU A 170 -18.10 14.06 -13.77
C LEU A 170 -16.91 13.55 -14.59
N PHE A 171 -16.62 12.25 -14.50
CA PHE A 171 -15.54 11.64 -15.27
C PHE A 171 -15.81 11.69 -16.79
N GLN A 172 -17.02 11.34 -17.23
CA GLN A 172 -17.42 11.38 -18.64
C GLN A 172 -17.41 12.80 -19.21
N MET A 173 -17.81 13.77 -18.40
CA MET A 173 -17.75 15.20 -18.78
C MET A 173 -16.33 15.77 -18.72
N LYS A 174 -15.32 14.97 -18.33
CA LYS A 174 -13.92 15.38 -18.19
C LYS A 174 -13.75 16.56 -17.22
N GLU A 175 -14.60 16.62 -16.20
CA GLU A 175 -14.53 17.64 -15.15
C GLU A 175 -13.35 17.38 -14.22
N MET A 176 -12.55 18.41 -13.95
CA MET A 176 -11.40 18.33 -13.04
C MET A 176 -11.79 17.89 -11.62
N LEU A 177 -13.03 18.16 -11.22
CA LEU A 177 -13.57 17.72 -9.95
C LEU A 177 -13.55 16.18 -9.82
N SER A 178 -13.75 15.42 -10.90
CA SER A 178 -13.66 13.96 -10.87
C SER A 178 -12.28 13.50 -10.43
N ALA A 179 -11.23 14.00 -11.09
CA ALA A 179 -9.84 13.68 -10.76
C ALA A 179 -9.50 13.99 -9.29
N ARG A 180 -10.00 15.12 -8.77
CA ARG A 180 -9.79 15.53 -7.38
C ARG A 180 -10.50 14.59 -6.39
N LEU A 181 -11.80 14.36 -6.56
CA LEU A 181 -12.59 13.52 -5.66
C LEU A 181 -12.10 12.07 -5.66
N ASN A 182 -11.85 11.51 -6.84
CA ASN A 182 -11.31 10.17 -6.99
C ASN A 182 -9.95 10.00 -6.29
N THR A 183 -9.08 11.00 -6.40
CA THR A 183 -7.77 10.99 -5.73
C THR A 183 -7.92 11.06 -4.22
N ILE A 184 -8.80 11.92 -3.69
CA ILE A 184 -9.07 12.01 -2.25
C ILE A 184 -9.55 10.66 -1.70
N HIS A 185 -10.48 10.01 -2.40
CA HIS A 185 -10.95 8.67 -2.03
C HIS A 185 -9.81 7.65 -1.98
N ASN A 186 -9.01 7.56 -3.03
CA ASN A 186 -7.91 6.59 -3.09
C ASN A 186 -6.86 6.86 -2.01
N LEU A 187 -6.49 8.12 -1.76
CA LEU A 187 -5.54 8.45 -0.69
C LEU A 187 -6.09 8.07 0.69
N TRP A 188 -7.39 8.30 0.91
CA TRP A 188 -8.05 7.86 2.14
C TRP A 188 -8.01 6.34 2.29
N TYR A 189 -8.37 5.59 1.24
CA TYR A 189 -8.32 4.13 1.26
C TYR A 189 -6.94 3.60 1.66
N PHE A 190 -5.87 4.18 1.11
CA PHE A 190 -4.50 3.77 1.42
C PHE A 190 -4.09 4.10 2.87
N ALA A 191 -4.47 5.28 3.36
CA ALA A 191 -4.22 5.68 4.74
C ALA A 191 -5.00 4.79 5.74
N ASP A 192 -6.25 4.49 5.42
CA ASP A 192 -7.12 3.61 6.19
C ASP A 192 -6.60 2.17 6.21
N LEU A 193 -6.20 1.63 5.06
CA LEU A 193 -5.58 0.30 4.96
C LEU A 193 -4.35 0.17 5.85
N MET A 194 -3.48 1.18 5.88
CA MET A 194 -2.33 1.19 6.80
C MET A 194 -2.75 1.30 8.27
N GLY A 195 -3.84 2.01 8.57
CA GLY A 195 -4.45 1.99 9.91
C GLY A 195 -4.94 0.60 10.33
N GLN A 196 -5.56 -0.13 9.40
CA GLN A 196 -6.02 -1.50 9.63
C GLN A 196 -4.84 -2.46 9.82
N VAL A 197 -3.79 -2.35 8.98
CA VAL A 197 -2.56 -3.14 9.13
C VAL A 197 -1.90 -2.87 10.48
N ARG A 198 -1.77 -1.60 10.90
CA ARG A 198 -1.25 -1.27 12.24
C ARG A 198 -2.09 -1.89 13.36
N SER A 199 -3.41 -1.84 13.24
CA SER A 199 -4.32 -2.44 14.22
C SER A 199 -4.16 -3.97 14.28
N ALA A 200 -3.99 -4.63 13.12
CA ALA A 200 -3.78 -6.06 13.04
C ALA A 200 -2.44 -6.49 13.66
N ILE A 201 -1.36 -5.72 13.44
CA ILE A 201 -0.06 -5.96 14.10
C ILE A 201 -0.18 -5.79 15.63
N ALA A 202 -0.85 -4.72 16.08
CA ALA A 202 -1.05 -4.47 17.51
C ALA A 202 -1.76 -5.64 18.21
N GLN A 203 -2.73 -6.25 17.51
CA GLN A 203 -3.55 -7.35 18.01
C GLN A 203 -2.92 -8.74 17.77
N GLY A 204 -1.84 -8.84 16.98
CA GLY A 204 -1.25 -10.11 16.56
C GLY A 204 -2.15 -10.91 15.62
N THR A 205 -2.98 -10.24 14.82
CA THR A 205 -3.97 -10.83 13.90
C THR A 205 -3.63 -10.60 12.42
N LEU A 206 -2.41 -10.12 12.10
CA LEU A 206 -2.03 -9.76 10.73
C LEU A 206 -2.21 -10.89 9.71
N ARG A 207 -1.92 -12.15 10.09
CA ARG A 207 -2.15 -13.30 9.21
C ARG A 207 -3.63 -13.42 8.81
N SER A 208 -4.53 -13.43 9.80
CA SER A 208 -5.98 -13.54 9.53
C SER A 208 -6.52 -12.34 8.75
N PHE A 209 -6.01 -11.13 9.04
CA PHE A 209 -6.33 -9.93 8.29
C PHE A 209 -5.94 -10.05 6.81
N ARG A 210 -4.73 -10.54 6.55
CA ARG A 210 -4.21 -10.79 5.19
C ARG A 210 -5.06 -11.82 4.44
N GLU A 211 -5.44 -12.92 5.08
CA GLU A 211 -6.30 -13.94 4.49
C GLU A 211 -7.69 -13.40 4.15
N GLU A 212 -8.29 -12.61 5.04
CA GLU A 212 -9.58 -11.94 4.78
C GLU A 212 -9.49 -10.97 3.61
N PHE A 213 -8.42 -10.17 3.56
CA PHE A 213 -8.21 -9.19 2.51
C PHE A 213 -8.18 -9.81 1.10
N TYR A 214 -7.52 -10.96 0.93
CA TYR A 214 -7.52 -11.66 -0.36
C TYR A 214 -8.88 -12.32 -0.63
N ARG A 215 -9.48 -12.95 0.37
CA ARG A 215 -10.79 -13.60 0.23
C ARG A 215 -11.89 -12.64 -0.21
N SER A 216 -11.94 -11.42 0.35
CA SER A 216 -12.96 -10.43 -0.01
C SER A 216 -12.85 -10.00 -1.47
N ARG A 217 -11.62 -9.93 -2.01
CA ARG A 217 -11.35 -9.58 -3.41
C ARG A 217 -11.70 -10.73 -4.37
N ASP A 218 -11.38 -11.97 -4.00
CA ASP A 218 -11.73 -13.15 -4.79
C ASP A 218 -13.24 -13.30 -4.91
N LEU A 219 -13.97 -13.11 -3.80
CA LEU A 219 -15.44 -13.12 -3.79
C LEU A 219 -15.99 -12.03 -4.71
N ALA A 220 -15.51 -10.80 -4.58
CA ALA A 220 -15.98 -9.68 -5.38
C ALA A 220 -15.65 -9.80 -6.88
N ALA A 221 -14.52 -10.43 -7.23
CA ALA A 221 -14.18 -10.77 -8.60
C ALA A 221 -15.16 -11.83 -9.16
N SER A 222 -15.48 -12.86 -8.37
CA SER A 222 -16.44 -13.90 -8.76
C SER A 222 -17.87 -13.37 -8.97
N GLU A 223 -18.27 -12.37 -8.19
CA GLU A 223 -19.58 -11.70 -8.29
C GLU A 223 -19.59 -10.58 -9.36
N GLY A 224 -18.47 -10.35 -10.03
CA GLY A 224 -18.34 -9.29 -11.03
C GLY A 224 -18.56 -7.90 -10.45
N LEU A 225 -18.29 -7.68 -9.16
CA LEU A 225 -18.38 -6.37 -8.49
C LEU A 225 -17.08 -5.58 -8.62
N ALA A 226 -15.95 -6.28 -8.78
CA ALA A 226 -14.65 -5.69 -9.05
C ALA A 226 -14.33 -5.70 -10.56
N SER A 227 -13.64 -4.66 -11.01
CA SER A 227 -12.96 -4.67 -12.32
C SER A 227 -11.53 -5.18 -12.12
N ASP A 228 -11.27 -6.41 -12.58
CA ASP A 228 -9.97 -7.05 -12.51
C ASP A 228 -8.86 -6.09 -12.92
N GLY A 229 -7.87 -5.92 -12.04
CA GLY A 229 -6.53 -5.53 -12.47
C GLY A 229 -5.80 -6.81 -12.80
N GLU A 230 -5.18 -6.88 -13.98
CA GLU A 230 -4.15 -7.88 -14.23
C GLU A 230 -3.17 -7.88 -13.04
N GLY A 231 -3.12 -8.98 -12.29
CA GLY A 231 -2.24 -9.11 -11.14
C GLY A 231 -2.86 -9.88 -9.98
N LEU A 232 -3.11 -11.18 -10.20
CA LEU A 232 -2.99 -12.31 -9.25
C LEU A 232 -3.83 -13.48 -9.78
N ARG A 233 -3.41 -14.06 -10.92
CA ARG A 233 -3.73 -15.46 -11.23
C ARG A 233 -2.42 -16.23 -11.24
N SER A 234 -1.90 -16.54 -10.05
CA SER A 234 -1.18 -17.79 -9.70
C SER A 234 -0.37 -17.59 -8.40
N ALA A 235 -0.96 -17.92 -7.26
CA ALA A 235 -0.20 -18.28 -6.05
C ALA A 235 -1.02 -19.19 -5.12
N ALA A 236 -1.95 -19.96 -5.69
CA ALA A 236 -2.63 -21.06 -5.03
C ALA A 236 -2.65 -22.23 -6.02
N GLY A 237 -1.66 -23.11 -5.89
CA GLY A 237 -1.49 -24.28 -6.74
C GLY A 237 -0.16 -24.96 -6.45
N ASP A 238 -0.25 -25.99 -5.60
CA ASP A 238 0.69 -27.08 -5.29
C ASP A 238 2.10 -26.76 -4.76
#